data_AF-A0A3D0QD17-F1
#
_entry.id   AF-A0A3D0QD17-F1
#
_cell.length_a   1.000
_cell.length_b   1.000
_cell.length_c   1.000
_cell.angle_alpha   90.00
_cell.angle_beta   90.00
_cell.angle_gamma   90.00
#
_symmetry.space_group_name_H-M   'P 1'
#
loop_
_entity.id
_entity.type
_entity.pdbx_description
1 polymer ?
#
loop_
_entity_poly.entity_id
_entity_poly.type
_entity_poly.pdbx_seq_one_letter_code
_entity_poly.pdbx_strand_id
1 'polypeptide(L)'
;DGNGAAGADAAIVVVGEPPYAEMFGDSKDLALSKEDLAIIEKVKSSGTPFVVILFSGRPLIIDSALKASTAFVAAWLPGTEGQGVTDVIFGDFKPVGKLPHSWPRTMKQVPINIGDPGCDPLFPYGFGLTYSN
;
A
#
# COMPACT_ATOMS: atom_id res chain seq x y z
N ASP A 1 -8.53 -13.30 -3.59
CA ASP A 1 -9.37 -14.12 -2.67
C ASP A 1 -8.55 -14.87 -1.61
N GLY A 2 -7.21 -14.81 -1.65
CA GLY A 2 -6.31 -15.37 -0.64
C GLY A 2 -6.26 -16.90 -0.60
N ASN A 3 -6.85 -17.59 -1.58
CA ASN A 3 -6.80 -19.05 -1.67
C ASN A 3 -5.44 -19.51 -2.22
N GLY A 4 -4.98 -20.69 -1.80
CA GLY A 4 -3.75 -21.31 -2.33
C GLY A 4 -2.44 -20.71 -1.82
N ALA A 5 -2.48 -19.78 -0.86
CA ALA A 5 -1.26 -19.21 -0.29
C ALA A 5 -0.44 -20.27 0.48
N ALA A 6 -1.10 -21.16 1.24
CA ALA A 6 -0.43 -22.15 2.07
C ALA A 6 0.48 -23.06 1.24
N GLY A 7 1.77 -23.07 1.57
CA GLY A 7 2.80 -23.87 0.90
C GLY A 7 3.49 -23.19 -0.27
N ALA A 8 3.12 -21.95 -0.63
CA ALA A 8 3.90 -21.14 -1.57
C ALA A 8 5.16 -20.57 -0.90
N ASP A 9 6.19 -20.26 -1.70
CA ASP A 9 7.40 -19.60 -1.19
C ASP A 9 7.14 -18.15 -0.77
N ALA A 10 6.26 -17.46 -1.50
CA ALA A 10 5.76 -16.13 -1.19
C ALA A 10 4.42 -15.88 -1.89
N ALA A 11 3.65 -14.91 -1.38
CA ALA A 11 2.44 -14.41 -2.03
C ALA A 11 2.54 -12.92 -2.38
N ILE A 12 1.90 -12.54 -3.49
CA ILE A 12 1.70 -11.14 -3.88
C ILE A 12 0.21 -10.83 -3.70
N VAL A 13 -0.09 -9.89 -2.80
CA VAL A 13 -1.46 -9.50 -2.44
C VAL A 13 -1.73 -8.10 -2.96
N VAL A 14 -2.54 -8.00 -4.03
CA VAL A 14 -2.94 -6.74 -4.63
C VAL A 14 -4.29 -6.31 -4.04
N VAL A 15 -4.33 -5.12 -3.45
CA VAL A 15 -5.52 -4.52 -2.78
C VAL A 15 -5.59 -3.04 -3.10
N GLY A 16 -6.74 -2.39 -2.87
CA GLY A 16 -6.82 -0.98 -3.23
C GLY A 16 -8.20 -0.35 -3.23
N GLU A 17 -8.24 0.90 -3.70
CA GLU A 17 -9.49 1.61 -3.95
C GLU A 17 -10.14 1.14 -5.27
N PRO A 18 -11.48 1.05 -5.35
CA PRO A 18 -12.16 0.96 -6.63
C PRO A 18 -11.95 2.25 -7.44
N PRO A 19 -12.11 2.22 -8.78
CA PRO A 19 -12.00 3.42 -9.59
C PRO A 19 -13.09 4.44 -9.22
N TYR A 20 -12.71 5.71 -9.18
CA TYR A 20 -13.61 6.84 -8.95
C TYR A 20 -13.12 8.07 -9.71
N ALA A 21 -13.99 9.07 -9.87
CA ALA A 21 -13.64 10.37 -10.42
C ALA A 21 -14.37 11.48 -9.65
N GLU A 22 -13.68 12.60 -9.43
CA GLU A 22 -14.22 13.80 -8.78
C GLU A 22 -14.95 13.46 -7.46
N MET A 23 -16.17 13.99 -7.27
CA MET A 23 -17.00 13.83 -6.07
C MET A 23 -17.34 12.37 -5.72
N PHE A 24 -17.25 11.44 -6.68
CA PHE A 24 -17.45 10.02 -6.39
C PHE A 24 -16.31 9.41 -5.57
N GLY A 25 -15.17 10.11 -5.49
CA GLY A 25 -14.04 9.75 -4.64
C GLY A 25 -14.09 10.37 -3.25
N ASP A 26 -15.04 11.25 -2.95
CA ASP A 26 -15.11 11.89 -1.63
C ASP A 26 -15.41 10.85 -0.55
N SER A 27 -14.53 10.75 0.44
CA SER A 27 -14.68 9.80 1.54
C SER A 27 -14.33 10.44 2.88
N LYS A 28 -15.12 10.07 3.90
CA LYS A 28 -14.84 10.39 5.31
C LYS A 28 -14.02 9.31 6.00
N ASP A 29 -13.74 8.21 5.32
CA ASP A 29 -12.97 7.09 5.82
C ASP A 29 -12.03 6.57 4.71
N LEU A 30 -10.74 6.59 5.00
CA LEU A 30 -9.68 6.14 4.09
C LEU A 30 -9.12 4.79 4.53
N ALA A 31 -9.84 4.01 5.33
CA ALA A 31 -9.48 2.63 5.63
C ALA A 31 -9.55 1.74 4.38
N LEU A 32 -8.72 0.69 4.36
CA LEU A 32 -8.88 -0.40 3.40
C LEU A 32 -10.26 -1.06 3.55
N SER A 33 -10.78 -1.57 2.44
CA SER A 33 -12.05 -2.29 2.44
C SER A 33 -11.99 -3.52 3.35
N LYS A 34 -13.15 -3.95 3.85
CA LYS A 34 -13.22 -5.17 4.70
C LYS A 34 -12.81 -6.41 3.91
N GLU A 35 -13.11 -6.40 2.61
CA GLU A 35 -12.79 -7.45 1.66
C GLU A 35 -11.27 -7.59 1.49
N ASP A 36 -10.56 -6.48 1.30
CA ASP A 36 -9.09 -6.47 1.21
C ASP A 36 -8.43 -6.91 2.52
N LEU A 37 -8.93 -6.41 3.65
CA LEU A 37 -8.44 -6.82 4.97
C LEU A 37 -8.66 -8.32 5.21
N ALA A 38 -9.78 -8.88 4.76
CA ALA A 38 -10.04 -10.32 4.87
C ALA A 38 -9.08 -11.15 4.00
N ILE A 39 -8.72 -10.67 2.80
CA ILE A 39 -7.73 -11.33 1.95
C ILE A 39 -6.36 -11.32 2.63
N ILE A 40 -5.94 -10.17 3.16
CA ILE A 40 -4.67 -10.02 3.87
C ILE A 40 -4.62 -10.95 5.09
N GLU A 41 -5.67 -10.98 5.92
CA GLU A 41 -5.70 -11.83 7.11
C GLU A 41 -5.67 -13.32 6.74
N LYS A 42 -6.32 -13.71 5.64
CA LYS A 42 -6.30 -15.08 5.14
C LYS A 42 -4.91 -15.50 4.67
N VAL A 43 -4.21 -14.65 3.92
CA VAL A 43 -2.84 -14.92 3.47
C VAL A 43 -1.90 -14.98 4.67
N LYS A 44 -2.00 -14.02 5.60
CA LYS A 44 -1.25 -14.03 6.86
C LYS A 44 -1.48 -15.31 7.67
N SER A 45 -2.72 -15.76 7.80
CA SER A 45 -3.08 -16.99 8.51
C SER A 45 -2.50 -18.25 7.88
N SER A 46 -2.11 -18.21 6.60
CA SER A 46 -1.43 -19.34 5.95
C SER A 46 0.03 -19.51 6.38
N GLY A 47 0.63 -18.51 7.03
CA GLY A 47 2.06 -18.48 7.40
C GLY A 47 2.99 -18.14 6.24
N THR A 48 2.47 -17.94 5.03
CA THR A 48 3.24 -17.59 3.83
C THR A 48 3.70 -16.13 3.90
N PRO A 49 5.00 -15.83 3.70
CA PRO A 49 5.46 -14.45 3.62
C PRO A 49 4.82 -13.77 2.40
N PHE A 50 4.42 -12.51 2.53
CA PHE A 50 3.70 -11.86 1.44
C PHE A 50 4.02 -10.38 1.32
N VAL A 51 3.96 -9.92 0.09
CA VAL A 51 4.08 -8.51 -0.29
C VAL A 51 2.69 -7.96 -0.56
N VAL A 52 2.36 -6.81 0.03
CA VAL A 52 1.16 -6.06 -0.32
C VAL A 52 1.50 -5.03 -1.40
N ILE A 53 0.74 -5.03 -2.48
CA ILE A 53 0.78 -4.00 -3.52
C ILE A 53 -0.53 -3.22 -3.43
N LEU A 54 -0.44 -1.96 -3.00
CA LEU A 54 -1.57 -1.07 -2.83
C LEU A 54 -1.79 -0.24 -4.10
N PHE A 55 -2.99 -0.37 -4.68
CA PHE A 55 -3.48 0.51 -5.73
C PHE A 55 -4.42 1.55 -5.12
N SER A 56 -4.02 2.81 -5.12
CA SER A 56 -4.84 3.88 -4.54
C SER A 56 -4.57 5.21 -5.21
N GLY A 57 -5.57 6.09 -5.25
CA GLY A 57 -5.41 7.44 -5.77
C GLY A 57 -4.75 8.39 -4.77
N ARG A 58 -4.57 7.94 -3.52
CA ARG A 58 -4.16 8.75 -2.36
C ARG A 58 -3.64 7.86 -1.22
N PRO A 59 -2.99 8.45 -0.19
CA PRO A 59 -2.67 7.72 1.04
C PRO A 59 -3.93 7.19 1.75
N LEU A 60 -3.86 5.93 2.20
CA LEU A 60 -4.91 5.26 2.98
C LEU A 60 -4.45 4.96 4.41
N ILE A 61 -5.37 4.56 5.29
CA ILE A 61 -5.04 4.04 6.61
C ILE A 61 -4.62 2.57 6.50
N ILE A 62 -3.30 2.33 6.54
CA ILE A 62 -2.68 1.04 6.18
C ILE A 62 -1.98 0.32 7.34
N ASP A 63 -2.03 0.83 8.56
CA ASP A 63 -1.20 0.34 9.69
C ASP A 63 -1.34 -1.17 9.94
N SER A 64 -2.55 -1.74 9.83
CA SER A 64 -2.77 -3.19 9.99
C SER A 64 -2.16 -4.02 8.86
N ALA A 65 -2.39 -3.62 7.60
CA ALA A 65 -1.83 -4.27 6.42
C ALA A 65 -0.30 -4.17 6.37
N LEU A 66 0.23 -3.01 6.76
CA LEU A 66 1.67 -2.75 6.85
C LEU A 66 2.33 -3.65 7.90
N LYS A 67 1.73 -3.79 9.09
CA LYS A 67 2.25 -4.67 10.15
C LYS A 67 2.14 -6.16 9.82
N ALA A 68 1.17 -6.54 9.00
CA ALA A 68 0.91 -7.93 8.63
C ALA A 68 1.84 -8.44 7.52
N SER A 69 2.29 -7.56 6.64
CA SER A 69 3.03 -7.90 5.42
C SER A 69 4.55 -7.88 5.62
N THR A 70 5.27 -8.67 4.81
CA THR A 70 6.74 -8.67 4.79
C THR A 70 7.29 -7.45 4.07
N ALA A 71 6.59 -6.99 3.03
CA ALA A 71 6.87 -5.76 2.32
C ALA A 71 5.58 -5.11 1.85
N PHE A 72 5.60 -3.80 1.67
CA PHE A 72 4.45 -3.00 1.26
C PHE A 72 4.87 -2.01 0.18
N VAL A 73 4.15 -2.00 -0.94
CA VAL A 73 4.40 -1.13 -2.08
C VAL A 73 3.16 -0.29 -2.37
N ALA A 74 3.31 1.03 -2.33
CA ALA A 74 2.30 1.94 -2.87
C ALA A 74 2.55 2.11 -4.37
N ALA A 75 1.72 1.48 -5.20
CA ALA A 75 1.83 1.51 -6.67
C ALA A 75 0.94 2.59 -7.32
N TRP A 76 0.15 3.30 -6.51
CA TRP A 76 -0.77 4.35 -6.96
C TRP A 76 -1.79 3.81 -7.98
N LEU A 77 -2.03 4.53 -9.08
CA LEU A 77 -2.83 4.08 -10.21
C LEU A 77 -1.90 3.90 -11.42
N PRO A 78 -1.27 2.72 -11.61
CA PRO A 78 -0.11 2.54 -12.50
C PRO A 78 -0.43 2.53 -14.00
N GLY A 79 -1.71 2.59 -14.38
CA GLY A 79 -2.13 2.54 -15.79
C GLY A 79 -2.07 1.13 -16.39
N THR A 80 -1.87 1.04 -17.70
CA THR A 80 -1.97 -0.21 -18.48
C THR A 80 -0.74 -1.10 -18.37
N GLU A 81 0.44 -0.51 -18.12
CA GLU A 81 1.72 -1.21 -18.15
C GLU A 81 2.04 -1.87 -16.80
N GLY A 82 1.18 -2.81 -16.38
CA GLY A 82 1.30 -3.49 -15.09
C GLY A 82 2.63 -4.24 -14.87
N GLN A 83 3.37 -4.55 -15.95
CA GLN A 83 4.71 -5.14 -15.89
C GLN A 83 5.71 -4.25 -15.14
N GLY A 84 5.53 -2.92 -15.15
CA GLY A 84 6.40 -2.03 -14.39
C GLY A 84 6.38 -2.29 -12.88
N VAL A 85 5.30 -2.88 -12.35
CA VAL A 85 5.25 -3.34 -10.96
C VAL A 85 6.13 -4.58 -10.77
N THR A 86 6.04 -5.56 -11.67
CA THR A 86 6.81 -6.80 -11.57
C THR A 86 8.30 -6.58 -11.79
N ASP A 87 8.68 -5.65 -12.68
CA ASP A 87 10.06 -5.23 -12.92
C ASP A 87 10.77 -4.82 -11.61
N VAL A 88 10.04 -4.19 -10.68
CA VAL A 88 10.59 -3.79 -9.37
C VAL A 88 10.48 -4.91 -8.34
N ILE A 89 9.35 -5.61 -8.27
CA ILE A 89 9.13 -6.68 -7.28
C ILE A 89 10.10 -7.86 -7.46
N PHE A 90 10.43 -8.19 -8.72
CA PHE A 90 11.40 -9.24 -9.03
C PHE A 90 12.85 -8.76 -9.14
N GLY A 91 13.07 -7.45 -9.00
CA GLY A 91 14.42 -6.89 -8.87
C GLY A 91 15.14 -6.58 -10.17
N ASP A 92 14.44 -6.57 -11.32
CA ASP A 92 15.01 -6.09 -12.59
C ASP A 92 15.39 -4.60 -12.49
N PHE A 93 14.62 -3.84 -11.70
CA PHE A 93 14.90 -2.45 -11.37
C PHE A 93 14.77 -2.16 -9.88
N LYS A 94 15.58 -1.21 -9.39
CA LYS A 94 15.46 -0.74 -8.00
C LYS A 94 14.27 0.20 -7.82
N PRO A 95 13.57 0.14 -6.69
CA PRO A 95 12.59 1.17 -6.35
C PRO A 95 13.32 2.49 -6.07
N VAL A 96 12.91 3.54 -6.78
CA VAL A 96 13.44 4.91 -6.65
C VAL A 96 12.38 5.94 -6.25
N GLY A 97 11.10 5.54 -6.27
CA GLY A 97 9.97 6.43 -5.97
C GLY A 97 10.04 6.99 -4.54
N LYS A 98 9.68 8.26 -4.40
CA LYS A 98 9.56 8.95 -3.13
C LYS A 98 8.14 9.47 -2.97
N LEU A 99 7.59 9.42 -1.76
CA LEU A 99 6.22 9.81 -1.48
C LEU A 99 5.99 11.28 -1.84
N PRO A 100 5.05 11.59 -2.74
CA PRO A 100 4.69 12.97 -3.04
C PRO A 100 3.71 13.56 -2.01
N HIS A 101 3.26 12.78 -1.03
CA HIS A 101 2.32 13.17 0.03
C HIS A 101 2.76 12.58 1.36
N SER A 102 2.53 13.29 2.47
CA SER A 102 2.68 12.72 3.81
C SER A 102 1.65 11.61 4.02
N TRP A 103 2.07 10.46 4.54
CA TRP A 103 1.19 9.32 4.78
C TRP A 103 0.61 9.36 6.19
N PRO A 104 -0.72 9.43 6.38
CA PRO A 104 -1.32 9.49 7.72
C PRO A 104 -1.21 8.14 8.44
N ARG A 105 -1.04 8.19 9.76
CA ARG A 105 -1.14 7.03 10.65
C ARG A 105 -2.59 6.68 10.96
N THR A 106 -3.44 7.70 11.10
CA THR A 106 -4.88 7.54 11.43
C THR A 106 -5.72 8.63 10.75
N MET A 107 -7.03 8.40 10.64
CA MET A 107 -7.97 9.40 10.12
C MET A 107 -7.97 10.72 10.89
N LYS A 108 -7.59 10.72 12.17
CA LYS A 108 -7.51 11.95 13.00
C LYS A 108 -6.46 12.94 12.51
N GLN A 109 -5.50 12.48 11.70
CA GLN A 109 -4.47 13.33 11.13
C GLN A 109 -4.86 13.96 9.80
N VAL A 110 -6.00 13.59 9.20
CA VAL A 110 -6.38 14.12 7.89
C VAL A 110 -7.08 15.47 8.06
N PRO A 111 -6.64 16.54 7.38
CA PRO A 111 -5.50 16.63 6.47
C PRO A 111 -4.13 16.75 7.18
N ILE A 112 -3.08 16.14 6.61
CA ILE A 112 -1.69 16.22 7.08
C ILE A 112 -0.76 16.56 5.91
N ASN A 113 0.03 17.62 6.05
CA ASN A 113 0.95 18.09 5.01
C ASN A 113 2.34 18.37 5.56
N ILE A 114 3.33 18.33 4.68
CA ILE A 114 4.68 18.82 5.01
C ILE A 114 4.62 20.31 5.38
N GLY A 115 5.22 20.67 6.52
CA GLY A 115 5.24 22.05 7.04
C GLY A 115 4.15 22.38 8.05
N ASP A 116 3.15 21.51 8.24
CA ASP A 116 2.14 21.73 9.29
C ASP A 116 2.78 21.71 10.70
N PRO A 117 2.37 22.61 11.62
CA PRO A 117 2.82 22.55 13.01
C PRO A 117 2.48 21.20 13.65
N GLY A 118 3.49 20.50 14.17
CA GLY A 118 3.29 19.18 14.79
C GLY A 118 3.05 18.04 13.79
N CYS A 119 3.46 18.20 12.53
CA CYS A 119 3.38 17.14 11.51
C CYS A 119 4.18 15.89 11.92
N ASP A 120 3.47 14.81 12.26
CA ASP A 120 4.01 13.49 12.63
C ASP A 120 3.36 12.37 11.79
N PRO A 121 3.67 12.28 10.49
CA PRO A 121 3.06 11.29 9.61
C PRO A 121 3.60 9.87 9.90
N LEU A 122 2.87 8.84 9.48
CA LEU A 122 3.37 7.47 9.46
C LEU A 122 4.62 7.37 8.56
N PHE A 123 4.56 8.00 7.39
CA PHE A 123 5.70 8.20 6.51
C PHE A 123 5.74 9.65 6.03
N PRO A 124 6.86 10.37 6.18
CA PRO A 124 6.96 11.75 5.75
C PRO A 124 6.94 11.88 4.22
N TYR A 125 6.56 13.07 3.74
CA TYR A 125 6.83 13.47 2.35
C TYR A 125 8.29 13.18 1.99
N GLY A 126 8.52 12.65 0.79
CA GLY A 126 9.85 12.28 0.31
C GLY A 126 10.37 10.95 0.86
N PHE A 127 9.61 10.23 1.70
CA PHE A 127 9.98 8.89 2.14
C PHE A 127 9.94 7.88 0.98
N GLY A 128 10.80 6.88 1.00
CA GLY A 128 10.77 5.76 0.07
C GLY A 128 12.02 4.91 0.26
N LEU A 129 11.83 3.61 0.51
CA LEU A 129 12.92 2.68 0.69
C LEU A 129 13.52 2.27 -0.65
N THR A 130 14.78 1.82 -0.60
CA THR A 130 15.45 1.15 -1.72
C THR A 130 16.24 -0.02 -1.17
N TYR A 131 16.56 -1.00 -2.02
CA TYR A 131 17.37 -2.15 -1.61
C TYR A 131 18.83 -1.94 -2.03
N SER A 132 19.75 -2.40 -1.18
CA SER A 132 21.18 -2.44 -1.48
C SER A 132 21.47 -3.66 -2.35
N ASN A 133 22.51 -3.58 -3.19
CA ASN A 133 23.01 -4.75 -3.94
C ASN A 133 23.61 -5.78 -2.99
#